data_AF-A0A0P0GBH0-F1
#
_entry.id   AF-A0A0P0GBH0-F1
#
_cell.length_a   1.000
_cell.length_b   1.000
_cell.length_c   1.000
_cell.angle_alpha   90.00
_cell.angle_beta   90.00
_cell.angle_gamma   90.00
#
_symmetry.space_group_name_H-M   'P 1'
#
loop_
_entity.id
_entity.type
_entity.pdbx_description
1 polymer ?
#
loop_
_entity_poly.entity_id
_entity_poly.type
_entity_poly.pdbx_seq_one_letter_code
_entity_poly.pdbx_strand_id
1 'polypeptide(L)'
;MAGIATIRGIKCVVIPIQENDLYVKVGTDLKAEGVYLGINVYERKEVSRYGQTHTIRQSFSKDYRERETKEVLDAKPFIGNMKPFRENNLDTVNAPTTTTQDDDLPF
;
A
#
# COMPACT_ATOMS: atom_id res chain seq x y z
N MET A 1 -12.12 7.61 16.44
CA MET A 1 -11.42 7.13 15.22
C MET A 1 -11.49 8.26 14.21
N ALA A 2 -10.47 9.12 14.15
CA ALA A 2 -10.50 10.31 13.31
C ALA A 2 -10.18 9.92 11.86
N GLY A 3 -11.20 9.89 11.00
CA GLY A 3 -11.01 9.77 9.57
C GLY A 3 -10.35 11.05 9.06
N ILE A 4 -9.16 10.93 8.48
CA ILE A 4 -8.50 12.07 7.82
C ILE A 4 -9.27 12.30 6.51
N ALA A 5 -10.10 13.35 6.49
CA ALA A 5 -10.70 13.87 5.27
C ALA A 5 -9.66 14.73 4.54
N THR A 6 -9.52 14.56 3.23
CA THR A 6 -8.76 15.53 2.42
C THR A 6 -9.48 16.87 2.43
N ILE A 7 -8.77 17.93 2.03
CA ILE A 7 -9.32 19.31 1.86
C ILE A 7 -10.57 19.33 0.96
N ARG A 8 -10.80 18.28 0.16
CA ARG A 8 -11.94 18.13 -0.76
C ARG A 8 -13.04 17.19 -0.25
N GLY A 9 -13.01 16.73 1.00
CA GLY A 9 -13.99 15.79 1.55
C GLY A 9 -13.91 14.38 0.97
N ILE A 10 -12.90 14.08 0.15
CA ILE A 10 -12.69 12.75 -0.43
C ILE A 10 -11.95 11.89 0.58
N LYS A 11 -12.45 10.66 0.81
CA LYS A 11 -11.76 9.64 1.61
C LYS A 11 -10.44 9.29 0.93
N CYS A 12 -9.32 9.43 1.65
CA CYS A 12 -8.00 9.11 1.16
C CYS A 12 -7.27 8.14 2.07
N VAL A 13 -6.25 7.48 1.50
CA VAL A 13 -5.22 6.78 2.24
C VAL A 13 -3.98 7.68 2.24
N VAL A 14 -3.45 7.98 3.42
CA VAL A 14 -2.21 8.75 3.59
C VAL A 14 -1.10 7.78 3.95
N ILE A 15 -0.05 7.72 3.13
CA ILE A 15 1.12 6.87 3.35
C ILE A 15 2.37 7.76 3.44
N PRO A 16 3.01 7.88 4.60
CA PRO A 16 4.24 8.66 4.75
C PRO A 16 5.37 8.11 3.88
N ILE A 17 5.98 8.95 3.04
CA ILE A 17 7.00 8.53 2.07
C ILE A 17 8.29 8.06 2.76
N GLN A 18 8.81 8.86 3.69
CA GLN A 18 10.11 8.62 4.33
C GLN A 18 10.09 7.40 5.26
N GLU A 19 9.02 7.23 6.04
CA GLU A 19 8.86 6.10 6.97
C GLU A 19 8.67 4.76 6.23
N ASN A 20 8.06 4.82 5.05
CA ASN A 20 7.76 3.64 4.23
C ASN A 20 8.75 3.46 3.07
N ASP A 21 9.86 4.19 3.02
CA ASP A 21 10.90 4.06 1.99
C ASP A 21 10.32 4.06 0.56
N LEU A 22 9.35 4.93 0.31
CA LEU A 22 8.72 5.03 -1.01
C LEU A 22 9.62 5.83 -1.96
N TYR A 23 9.81 5.30 -3.16
CA TYR A 23 10.56 5.99 -4.20
C TYR A 23 9.66 6.99 -4.91
N VAL A 24 10.03 8.27 -4.85
CA VAL A 24 9.34 9.33 -5.62
C VAL A 24 10.09 9.55 -6.91
N LYS A 25 9.42 9.28 -8.04
CA LYS A 25 9.93 9.66 -9.35
C LYS A 25 9.64 11.14 -9.56
N VAL A 26 10.69 11.93 -9.71
CA VAL A 26 10.60 13.37 -9.98
C VAL A 26 10.92 13.61 -11.45
N GLY A 27 10.04 14.36 -12.13
CA GLY A 27 10.18 14.74 -13.53
C GLY A 27 11.19 15.88 -13.75
N THR A 28 11.34 16.29 -15.00
CA THR A 28 12.29 17.35 -15.41
C THR A 28 11.94 18.73 -14.85
N ASP A 29 10.69 18.96 -14.45
CA ASP A 29 10.20 20.20 -13.87
C ASP A 29 10.16 20.20 -12.33
N LEU A 30 10.90 19.28 -11.70
CA LEU A 30 10.95 19.06 -10.26
C LEU A 30 9.59 18.67 -9.64
N LYS A 31 8.60 18.25 -10.46
CA LYS A 31 7.32 17.74 -9.95
C LYS A 31 7.37 16.23 -9.79
N ALA A 32 6.67 15.73 -8.77
CA ALA A 32 6.50 14.30 -8.57
C ALA A 32 5.57 13.73 -9.67
N GLU A 33 6.08 12.76 -10.45
CA GLU A 33 5.32 12.04 -11.47
C GLU A 33 4.68 10.77 -10.92
N GLY A 34 5.32 10.13 -9.94
CA GLY A 34 4.85 8.87 -9.39
C GLY A 34 5.53 8.50 -8.09
N VAL A 35 4.86 7.65 -7.31
CA VAL A 35 5.37 7.09 -6.06
C VAL A 35 5.32 5.58 -6.15
N TYR A 36 6.44 4.93 -5.88
CA TYR A 36 6.64 3.50 -6.09
C TYR A 36 7.06 2.82 -4.79
N LEU A 37 6.49 1.63 -4.56
CA LEU A 37 6.88 0.75 -3.46
C LEU A 37 7.82 -0.34 -3.99
N GLY A 38 9.01 -0.45 -3.39
CA GLY A 38 9.92 -1.56 -3.66
C GLY A 38 9.37 -2.86 -3.07
N ILE A 39 9.36 -3.94 -3.86
CA ILE A 39 8.82 -5.23 -3.45
C ILE A 39 9.82 -6.34 -3.77
N ASN A 40 9.97 -7.28 -2.85
CA ASN A 40 10.65 -8.55 -3.06
C ASN A 40 9.64 -9.70 -3.09
N VAL A 41 9.85 -10.61 -4.04
CA VAL A 41 9.02 -11.80 -4.20
C VAL A 41 9.89 -13.02 -3.93
N TYR A 42 9.47 -13.84 -2.98
CA TYR A 42 10.17 -15.05 -2.58
C TYR A 42 9.35 -16.27 -2.93
N GLU A 43 9.93 -17.20 -3.69
CA GLU A 43 9.31 -18.50 -3.94
C GLU A 43 9.20 -19.29 -2.63
N ARG A 44 8.07 -19.96 -2.45
CA ARG A 44 7.84 -20.82 -1.29
C ARG A 44 8.43 -22.20 -1.55
N LYS A 45 9.05 -22.79 -0.54
CA LYS A 45 9.50 -24.18 -0.57
C LYS A 45 8.36 -25.16 -0.85
N GLU A 46 7.19 -24.88 -0.28
CA GLU A 46 5.97 -25.66 -0.46
C GLU A 46 4.81 -24.73 -0.82
N VAL A 47 4.03 -25.17 -1.80
CA VAL A 47 2.80 -24.49 -2.20
C VAL A 47 1.83 -24.50 -1.02
N SER A 48 1.24 -23.35 -0.69
CA SER A 48 0.32 -23.27 0.42
C SER A 48 -0.95 -24.09 0.15
N ARG A 49 -1.69 -24.46 1.20
CA ARG A 49 -3.00 -25.12 1.07
C ARG A 49 -4.02 -24.38 0.19
N TYR A 50 -3.78 -23.09 -0.09
CA TYR A 50 -4.62 -22.25 -0.95
C TYR A 50 -3.99 -21.99 -2.33
N GLY A 51 -2.97 -22.76 -2.71
CA GLY A 51 -2.32 -22.67 -4.02
C GLY A 51 -1.35 -21.48 -4.17
N GLN A 52 -0.93 -20.87 -3.06
CA GLN A 52 0.02 -19.74 -3.13
C GLN A 52 1.43 -20.27 -3.31
N THR A 53 2.15 -19.70 -4.28
CA THR A 53 3.49 -20.12 -4.68
C THR A 53 4.58 -19.14 -4.25
N HIS A 54 4.24 -17.88 -4.02
CA HIS A 54 5.22 -16.86 -3.60
C HIS A 54 4.73 -16.02 -2.42
N THR A 55 5.68 -15.47 -1.69
CA THR A 55 5.53 -14.50 -0.60
C THR A 55 6.01 -13.13 -1.06
N ILE A 56 5.26 -12.08 -0.74
CA ILE A 56 5.58 -10.69 -1.04
C ILE A 56 6.00 -9.99 0.26
N ARG A 57 7.19 -9.37 0.23
CA ARG A 57 7.67 -8.47 1.29
C ARG A 57 8.10 -7.14 0.70
N GLN A 58 8.11 -6.11 1.52
CA GLN A 58 8.69 -4.83 1.11
C GLN A 58 10.21 -4.97 0.89
N SER A 59 10.71 -4.34 -0.17
CA SER A 59 12.14 -4.13 -0.38
C SER A 59 12.53 -2.74 0.11
N PHE A 60 13.74 -2.64 0.67
CA PHE A 60 14.27 -1.38 1.20
C PHE A 60 15.51 -0.97 0.43
N SER A 61 15.64 0.33 0.21
CA SER A 61 16.84 0.99 -0.28
C SER A 61 18.02 0.74 0.66
N LYS A 62 19.23 0.86 0.11
CA LYS A 62 20.46 0.68 0.89
C LYS A 62 20.51 1.68 2.06
N ASP A 63 20.25 2.95 1.77
CA ASP A 63 20.27 4.03 2.76
C ASP A 63 19.25 3.79 3.88
N TYR A 64 18.06 3.28 3.56
CA TYR A 64 17.06 2.94 4.57
C TYR A 64 17.54 1.82 5.51
N ARG A 65 18.19 0.78 4.95
CA ARG A 65 18.73 -0.33 5.74
C ARG A 65 19.91 0.07 6.62
N GLU A 66 20.69 1.06 6.23
CA GLU A 66 21.84 1.55 6.99
C GLU A 66 21.43 2.48 8.15
N ARG A 67 20.30 3.18 8.02
CA ARG A 67 19.78 4.05 9.08
C ARG A 67 18.98 3.32 10.15
N GLU A 68 18.28 2.26 9.78
CA GLU A 68 17.37 1.53 10.67
C GLU A 68 18.03 0.30 11.31
N THR A 69 17.53 -0.13 12.48
CA THR A 69 18.01 -1.37 13.09
C THR A 69 17.43 -2.60 12.41
N LYS A 70 18.13 -3.73 12.56
CA LYS A 70 17.65 -5.01 12.04
C LYS A 70 16.28 -5.40 12.62
N GLU A 71 16.00 -5.09 13.89
CA GLU A 71 14.67 -5.38 14.46
C GLU A 71 13.56 -4.62 13.74
N VAL A 72 13.79 -3.34 13.40
CA VAL A 72 12.81 -2.52 12.67
C VAL A 72 12.59 -3.09 11.27
N LEU A 73 13.67 -3.46 10.56
CA LEU A 73 13.57 -4.05 9.23
C LEU A 73 12.86 -5.41 9.23
N ASP A 74 13.09 -6.24 10.25
CA ASP A 74 12.48 -7.56 10.39
C ASP A 74 11.02 -7.47 10.86
N ALA A 75 10.66 -6.45 11.64
CA ALA A 75 9.30 -6.17 12.09
C ALA A 75 8.40 -5.62 10.96
N LYS A 76 8.98 -5.18 9.84
CA LYS A 76 8.23 -4.56 8.75
C LYS A 76 7.32 -5.55 7.99
N PRO A 77 6.23 -5.03 7.40
CA PRO A 77 5.06 -5.84 7.10
C PRO A 77 5.28 -6.83 5.96
N PHE A 78 4.82 -8.05 6.21
CA PHE A 78 4.46 -8.99 5.17
C PHE A 78 3.29 -8.40 4.36
N ILE A 79 3.48 -8.23 3.04
CA ILE A 79 2.48 -7.57 2.18
C ILE A 79 1.42 -8.57 1.72
N GLY A 80 1.81 -9.80 1.39
CA GLY A 80 0.87 -10.78 0.90
C GLY A 80 1.50 -12.01 0.24
N ASN A 81 0.66 -12.79 -0.42
CA ASN A 81 1.08 -13.96 -1.19
C ASN A 81 0.64 -13.83 -2.64
N MET A 82 1.35 -14.52 -3.55
CA MET A 82 0.93 -14.68 -4.95
C MET A 82 0.56 -16.13 -5.22
N LYS A 83 -0.38 -16.31 -6.15
CA LYS A 83 -0.72 -17.58 -6.78
C LYS A 83 -0.76 -17.36 -8.29
N PRO A 84 -0.55 -18.40 -9.12
CA PRO A 84 -0.71 -18.29 -10.56
C PRO A 84 -2.07 -17.70 -10.91
N PHE A 85 -2.08 -16.74 -11.83
CA PHE A 85 -3.31 -16.13 -12.28
C PHE A 85 -4.16 -17.21 -12.98
N ARG A 86 -5.41 -17.32 -12.55
CA ARG A 86 -6.47 -18.06 -13.24
C ARG A 86 -7.60 -17.08 -13.41
N GLU A 87 -8.24 -17.04 -14.57
CA GLU A 87 -9.45 -16.24 -14.76
C GLU A 87 -10.44 -16.60 -13.67
N ASN A 88 -10.74 -15.63 -12.81
CA ASN A 88 -11.81 -15.73 -11.84
C ASN A 88 -12.78 -14.61 -12.19
N ASN A 89 -14.06 -14.96 -12.37
CA ASN A 89 -15.16 -13.99 -12.39
C ASN A 89 -15.29 -13.40 -10.99
N LEU A 90 -14.49 -12.38 -10.67
CA LEU A 90 -14.59 -11.65 -9.42
C LEU A 90 -15.60 -10.53 -9.61
N ASP A 91 -16.70 -10.59 -8.87
CA ASP A 91 -17.67 -9.50 -8.77
C ASP A 91 -16.97 -8.23 -8.30
N THR A 92 -17.30 -7.11 -8.96
CA THR A 92 -16.79 -5.80 -8.61
C THR A 92 -17.21 -5.45 -7.18
N VAL A 93 -16.22 -5.15 -6.32
CA VAL A 93 -16.50 -4.69 -4.96
C VAL A 93 -17.01 -3.26 -5.05
N ASN A 94 -18.33 -3.10 -4.99
CA ASN A 94 -18.95 -1.78 -4.86
C ASN A 94 -18.65 -1.22 -3.47
N ALA A 95 -17.90 -0.12 -3.42
CA ALA A 95 -17.73 0.63 -2.20
C ALA A 95 -19.09 1.27 -1.81
N PRO A 96 -19.54 1.18 -0.55
CA PRO A 96 -20.80 1.80 -0.15
C PRO A 96 -20.69 3.32 -0.29
N THR A 97 -21.56 3.89 -1.14
CA THR A 97 -21.76 5.33 -1.27
C THR A 97 -22.26 5.87 0.06
N THR A 98 -21.45 6.70 0.71
CA THR A 98 -21.89 7.45 1.88
C THR A 98 -22.75 8.59 1.37
N THR A 99 -24.06 8.53 1.61
CA THR A 99 -24.95 9.66 1.41
C THR A 99 -24.49 10.75 2.36
N THR A 100 -23.88 11.82 1.85
CA THR A 100 -23.77 13.08 2.58
C THR A 100 -25.20 13.56 2.79
N GLN A 101 -25.75 13.30 3.99
CA GLN A 101 -26.89 14.09 4.45
C GLN A 101 -26.38 15.53 4.54
N ASP A 102 -26.99 16.41 3.78
CA ASP A 102 -26.90 17.84 3.98
C ASP A 102 -27.33 18.11 5.42
N ASP A 103 -26.36 18.38 6.30
CA ASP A 103 -26.62 18.95 7.63
C ASP A 103 -27.05 20.40 7.43
N ASP A 104 -28.29 20.55 6.95
CA ASP A 104 -29.06 21.78 6.96
C ASP A 104 -29.55 21.98 8.41
N LEU A 105 -28.61 22.33 9.30
CA LEU A 105 -28.93 22.76 10.65
C LEU A 105 -29.17 24.28 10.63
N PRO A 106 -30.38 24.75 11.00
CA PRO A 106 -30.57 26.16 11.26
C PRO A 106 -29.91 26.48 12.62
N PHE A 107 -29.31 27.68 12.68
CA PHE A 107 -28.57 28.34 13.77
C PHE A 107 -27.17 27.80 14.13
#